data_AF-A0A183M9X2-F1
#
_entry.id   AF-A0A183M9X2-F1
#
_cell.length_a   1.000
_cell.length_b   1.000
_cell.length_c   1.000
_cell.angle_alpha   90.00
_cell.angle_beta   90.00
_cell.angle_gamma   90.00
#
_symmetry.space_group_name_H-M   'P 1'
#
loop_
_entity.id
_entity.type
_entity.pdbx_description
1 polymer ?
#
loop_
_entity_poly.entity_id
_entity_poly.type
_entity_poly.pdbx_seq_one_letter_code
_entity_poly.pdbx_strand_id
1 'polypeptide(L)'
;MQEQLASLADEMEHMDTVSWSAVARFVHCQVVQHARDCLQKALSGLVTCRYFYEMTENLSKLVEDTRTRDADSIPLVVTFVRRLLLIIARPARLLECLEFDPSEFYQMLEVAESHVRHRTNSVNVPGSQIISADVPLYIISKLGLSKTVLDGSQLDSKND
;
A
#
# COMPACT_ATOMS: atom_id res chain seq x y z
N MET A 1 -4.25 14.87 13.01
CA MET A 1 -4.87 13.53 12.97
C MET A 1 -5.92 13.35 14.05
N GLN A 2 -5.59 13.33 15.35
CA GLN A 2 -6.59 13.08 16.42
C GLN A 2 -7.77 14.06 16.38
N GLU A 3 -7.49 15.37 16.31
CA GLU A 3 -8.54 16.39 16.17
C GLU A 3 -9.39 16.21 14.90
N GLN A 4 -8.76 15.83 13.79
CA GLN A 4 -9.46 15.58 12.53
C GLN A 4 -10.34 14.32 12.60
N LEU A 5 -9.90 13.26 13.28
CA LEU A 5 -10.70 12.07 13.53
C LEU A 5 -11.88 12.37 14.46
N ALA A 6 -11.66 13.18 15.50
CA ALA A 6 -12.72 13.61 16.40
C ALA A 6 -13.78 14.43 15.65
N SER A 7 -13.36 15.42 14.87
CA SER A 7 -14.24 16.23 14.03
C SER A 7 -14.97 15.38 12.98
N LEU A 8 -14.30 14.42 12.34
CA LEU A 8 -14.94 13.52 11.37
C LEU A 8 -16.00 12.64 12.04
N ALA A 9 -15.67 12.02 13.18
CA ALA A 9 -16.58 11.12 13.87
C ALA A 9 -17.84 11.86 14.37
N ASP A 10 -17.66 13.07 14.90
CA ASP A 10 -18.76 13.94 15.35
C ASP A 10 -19.64 14.38 14.17
N GLU A 11 -19.04 14.85 13.07
CA GLU A 11 -19.79 15.26 11.88
C GLU A 11 -20.60 14.11 11.28
N MET A 12 -19.99 12.92 11.18
CA MET A 12 -20.65 11.74 10.62
C MET A 12 -21.80 11.25 11.52
N GLU A 13 -21.68 11.31 12.84
CA GLU A 13 -22.75 10.91 13.77
C GLU A 13 -24.03 11.76 13.61
N HIS A 14 -23.87 13.03 13.25
CA HIS A 14 -24.99 13.96 13.08
C HIS A 14 -25.53 14.02 11.65
N MET A 15 -25.05 13.17 10.74
CA MET A 15 -25.58 13.12 9.37
C MET A 15 -27.02 12.59 9.33
N ASP A 16 -27.87 13.25 8.56
CA ASP A 16 -29.21 12.73 8.28
C ASP A 16 -29.11 11.54 7.31
N THR A 17 -29.45 10.35 7.81
CA THR A 17 -29.33 9.09 7.09
C THR A 17 -30.67 8.53 6.61
N VAL A 18 -31.79 9.24 6.84
CA VAL A 18 -33.15 8.72 6.61
C VAL A 18 -33.39 8.35 5.15
N SER A 19 -32.78 9.06 4.20
CA SER A 19 -32.91 8.82 2.77
C SER A 19 -32.03 7.69 2.23
N TRP A 20 -31.15 7.11 3.06
CA TRP A 20 -30.16 6.14 2.61
C TRP A 20 -30.66 4.70 2.70
N SER A 21 -30.13 3.84 1.82
CA SER A 21 -30.38 2.41 1.87
C SER A 21 -29.90 1.79 3.19
N ALA A 22 -30.42 0.60 3.52
CA ALA A 22 -29.96 -0.12 4.70
C ALA A 22 -28.46 -0.48 4.61
N VAL A 23 -27.95 -0.76 3.40
CA VAL A 23 -26.52 -1.06 3.17
C VAL A 23 -25.67 0.19 3.41
N ALA A 24 -26.06 1.33 2.85
CA ALA A 24 -25.35 2.60 3.05
C ALA A 24 -25.32 3.02 4.53
N ARG A 25 -26.44 2.90 5.25
CA ARG A 25 -26.50 3.18 6.69
C ARG A 25 -25.61 2.26 7.51
N PHE A 26 -25.59 0.96 7.18
CA PHE A 26 -24.70 0.01 7.83
C PHE A 26 -23.23 0.40 7.63
N VAL A 27 -22.82 0.68 6.39
CA VAL A 27 -21.43 1.05 6.09
C VAL A 27 -21.05 2.37 6.75
N HIS A 28 -21.96 3.35 6.75
CA HIS A 28 -21.76 4.60 7.46
C HIS A 28 -21.44 4.36 8.95
N CYS A 29 -22.26 3.55 9.64
CA CYS A 29 -22.01 3.20 11.05
C CYS A 29 -20.65 2.51 11.24
N GLN A 30 -20.27 1.61 10.31
CA GLN A 30 -18.96 0.95 10.36
C GLN A 30 -17.80 1.95 10.22
N VAL A 31 -17.89 2.92 9.31
CA VAL A 31 -16.85 3.95 9.12
C VAL A 31 -16.76 4.86 10.36
N VAL A 32 -17.91 5.27 10.94
CA VAL A 32 -17.93 6.02 12.21
C VAL A 32 -17.24 5.23 13.32
N GLN A 33 -17.52 3.93 13.44
CA GLN A 33 -16.91 3.09 14.45
C GLN A 33 -15.40 2.92 14.23
N HIS A 34 -14.95 2.77 12.98
CA HIS A 34 -13.51 2.76 12.66
C HIS A 34 -12.84 4.08 13.02
N ALA A 35 -13.46 5.23 12.74
CA ALA A 35 -12.93 6.54 13.09
C ALA A 35 -12.79 6.69 14.62
N ARG A 36 -13.78 6.23 15.38
CA ARG A 36 -13.76 6.24 16.86
C ARG A 36 -12.70 5.32 17.46
N ASP A 37 -12.62 4.07 16.99
CA ASP A 37 -11.58 3.13 17.44
C ASP A 37 -10.19 3.69 17.11
N CYS A 38 -10.02 4.26 15.92
CA CYS A 38 -8.78 4.90 15.51
C CYS A 38 -8.40 6.06 16.44
N LEU A 39 -9.36 6.91 16.76
CA LEU A 39 -9.16 8.03 17.67
C LEU A 39 -8.75 7.53 19.07
N GLN A 40 -9.46 6.55 19.61
CA GLN A 40 -9.17 5.98 20.92
C GLN A 40 -7.79 5.35 20.98
N LYS A 41 -7.40 4.58 19.96
CA LYS A 41 -6.05 3.99 19.87
C LYS A 41 -4.99 5.06 19.69
N ALA A 42 -5.26 6.10 18.90
CA ALA A 42 -4.34 7.21 18.72
C ALA A 42 -4.11 7.99 20.02
N LEU A 43 -5.16 8.21 20.82
CA LEU A 43 -5.05 8.86 22.13
C LEU A 43 -4.31 7.98 23.15
N SER A 44 -4.48 6.65 23.05
CA SER A 44 -3.81 5.68 23.91
C SER A 44 -2.37 5.35 23.48
N GLY A 45 -1.90 5.87 22.34
CA GLY A 45 -0.58 5.54 21.78
C GLY A 45 -0.45 4.09 21.30
N LEU A 46 -1.55 3.43 20.93
CA LEU A 46 -1.60 2.01 20.52
C LEU A 46 -1.71 1.82 19.00
N VAL A 47 -1.44 2.86 18.22
CA VAL A 47 -1.50 2.81 16.76
C VAL A 47 -0.18 2.28 16.22
N THR A 48 -0.25 1.31 15.32
CA THR A 48 0.91 0.71 14.63
C THR A 48 0.73 0.75 13.10
N CYS A 49 1.80 0.53 12.34
CA CYS A 49 1.72 0.42 10.88
C CYS A 49 0.76 -0.71 10.47
N ARG A 50 0.85 -1.86 11.16
CA ARG A 50 -0.06 -2.99 10.97
C ARG A 50 -1.53 -2.64 11.20
N TYR A 51 -1.83 -1.86 12.25
CA TYR A 51 -3.20 -1.44 12.53
C TYR A 51 -3.79 -0.60 11.38
N PHE A 52 -3.02 0.36 10.84
CA PHE A 52 -3.48 1.16 9.70
C PHE A 52 -3.67 0.32 8.43
N TYR A 53 -2.81 -0.68 8.22
CA TYR A 53 -2.96 -1.62 7.12
C TYR A 53 -4.28 -2.42 7.23
N GLU A 54 -4.52 -3.06 8.39
CA GLU A 54 -5.73 -3.83 8.65
C GLU A 54 -7.00 -2.96 8.54
N MET A 55 -6.95 -1.71 9.02
CA MET A 55 -8.04 -0.76 8.84
C MET A 55 -8.31 -0.45 7.36
N THR A 56 -7.26 -0.18 6.59
CA THR A 56 -7.39 0.15 5.16
C THR A 56 -7.96 -1.01 4.37
N GLU A 57 -7.55 -2.25 4.69
CA GLU A 57 -8.10 -3.46 4.09
C GLU A 57 -9.59 -3.64 4.43
N ASN A 58 -9.96 -3.49 5.70
CA ASN A 58 -11.36 -3.58 6.15
C ASN A 58 -12.25 -2.54 5.43
N LEU A 59 -11.77 -1.30 5.31
CA LEU A 59 -12.49 -0.24 4.59
C LEU A 59 -12.62 -0.55 3.09
N SER A 60 -11.58 -1.11 2.48
CA SER A 60 -11.61 -1.52 1.06
C SER A 60 -12.61 -2.65 0.83
N LYS A 61 -12.65 -3.61 1.76
CA LYS A 61 -13.63 -4.71 1.73
C LYS A 61 -15.06 -4.21 1.87
N LEU A 62 -15.32 -3.24 2.75
CA LEU A 62 -16.65 -2.61 2.88
C LEU A 62 -17.12 -1.98 1.55
N VAL A 63 -16.22 -1.34 0.80
CA VAL A 63 -16.54 -0.80 -0.52
C VAL A 63 -16.88 -1.90 -1.51
N GLU A 64 -16.11 -3.01 -1.53
CA GLU A 64 -16.38 -4.12 -2.44
C GLU A 64 -17.69 -4.86 -2.10
N ASP A 65 -17.94 -5.11 -0.81
CA ASP A 65 -19.18 -5.72 -0.33
C ASP A 65 -20.39 -4.83 -0.66
N THR A 66 -20.23 -3.51 -0.61
CA THR A 66 -21.27 -2.57 -1.07
C THR A 66 -21.51 -2.71 -2.56
N ARG A 67 -20.47 -2.91 -3.38
CA ARG A 67 -20.60 -2.96 -4.85
C ARG A 67 -21.44 -4.15 -5.27
N THR A 68 -21.28 -5.28 -4.58
CA THR A 68 -22.03 -6.50 -4.85
C THR A 68 -23.47 -6.46 -4.35
N ARG A 69 -23.76 -5.70 -3.28
CA ARG A 69 -25.07 -5.69 -2.60
C ARG A 69 -25.96 -4.50 -2.96
N ASP A 70 -25.37 -3.34 -3.23
CA ASP A 70 -26.06 -2.08 -3.47
C ASP A 70 -25.15 -1.08 -4.22
N ALA A 71 -25.04 -1.28 -5.54
CA ALA A 71 -24.14 -0.52 -6.40
C ALA A 71 -24.47 0.99 -6.43
N ASP A 72 -25.75 1.36 -6.27
CA ASP A 72 -26.20 2.76 -6.29
C ASP A 72 -25.67 3.55 -5.09
N SER A 73 -25.37 2.87 -3.97
CA SER A 73 -24.79 3.48 -2.76
C SER A 73 -23.27 3.65 -2.81
N ILE A 74 -22.59 3.10 -3.82
CA ILE A 74 -21.12 3.15 -3.91
C ILE A 74 -20.53 4.57 -3.87
N PRO A 75 -21.05 5.55 -4.63
CA PRO A 75 -20.49 6.91 -4.61
C PRO A 75 -20.53 7.52 -3.21
N LEU A 76 -21.61 7.27 -2.46
CA LEU A 76 -21.79 7.73 -1.09
C LEU A 76 -20.80 7.03 -0.14
N VAL A 77 -20.73 5.71 -0.20
CA VAL A 77 -19.84 4.91 0.66
C VAL A 77 -18.36 5.24 0.43
N VAL A 78 -17.94 5.36 -0.84
CA VAL A 78 -16.57 5.76 -1.19
C VAL A 78 -16.23 7.14 -0.64
N THR A 79 -17.20 8.05 -0.54
CA THR A 79 -16.99 9.37 0.06
C THR A 79 -16.63 9.26 1.54
N PHE A 80 -17.36 8.47 2.32
CA PHE A 80 -17.05 8.26 3.75
C PHE A 80 -15.68 7.61 3.95
N VAL A 81 -15.41 6.54 3.21
CA VAL A 81 -14.14 5.80 3.30
C VAL A 81 -12.97 6.70 2.93
N ARG A 82 -13.06 7.45 1.83
CA ARG A 82 -11.99 8.37 1.40
C ARG A 82 -11.69 9.43 2.44
N ARG A 83 -12.71 10.00 3.08
CA ARG A 83 -12.51 11.02 4.13
C ARG A 83 -11.68 10.47 5.29
N LEU A 84 -11.99 9.27 5.77
CA LEU A 84 -11.21 8.61 6.82
C LEU A 84 -9.78 8.28 6.35
N LEU A 85 -9.65 7.69 5.15
CA LEU A 85 -8.35 7.33 4.58
C LEU A 85 -7.43 8.55 4.42
N LEU A 86 -7.96 9.70 4.01
CA LEU A 86 -7.18 10.93 3.87
C LEU A 86 -6.59 11.41 5.21
N ILE A 87 -7.34 11.29 6.31
CA ILE A 87 -6.86 11.69 7.63
C ILE A 87 -5.70 10.80 8.10
N ILE A 88 -5.80 9.48 7.86
CA ILE A 88 -4.79 8.52 8.31
C ILE A 88 -3.61 8.37 7.33
N ALA A 89 -3.74 8.79 6.06
CA ALA A 89 -2.77 8.50 5.01
C ALA A 89 -1.35 9.04 5.26
N ARG A 90 -1.21 10.23 5.87
CA ARG A 90 0.10 10.78 6.21
C ARG A 90 0.67 10.16 7.50
N PRO A 91 -0.11 10.08 8.60
CA PRO A 91 0.32 9.35 9.80
C PRO A 91 0.74 7.91 9.53
N ALA A 92 0.02 7.16 8.71
CA ALA A 92 0.34 5.78 8.38
C ALA A 92 1.73 5.66 7.71
N ARG A 93 2.00 6.50 6.70
CA ARG A 93 3.31 6.53 6.03
C ARG A 93 4.45 6.96 6.95
N LEU A 94 4.21 7.96 7.79
CA LEU A 94 5.23 8.39 8.76
C LEU A 94 5.49 7.31 9.80
N LEU A 95 4.45 6.62 10.26
CA LEU A 95 4.56 5.55 11.22
C LEU A 95 5.27 4.33 10.62
N GLU A 96 5.01 4.00 9.35
CA GLU A 96 5.78 3.02 8.60
C GLU A 96 7.27 3.36 8.61
N CYS A 97 7.65 4.63 8.40
CA CYS A 97 9.05 5.05 8.49
C CYS A 97 9.62 4.98 9.92
N LEU A 98 8.81 5.24 10.94
CA LEU A 98 9.24 5.20 12.34
C LEU A 98 9.39 3.77 12.87
N GLU A 99 8.54 2.85 12.41
CA GLU A 99 8.59 1.43 12.74
C GLU A 99 9.54 0.63 11.83
N PHE A 100 10.09 1.27 10.79
CA PHE A 100 11.03 0.62 9.87
C PHE A 100 12.36 0.30 10.56
N ASP A 101 12.75 -0.98 10.54
CA ASP A 101 14.07 -1.45 10.96
C ASP A 101 14.97 -1.73 9.74
N PRO A 102 16.03 -0.94 9.51
CA PRO A 102 16.97 -1.18 8.44
C PRO A 102 17.65 -2.54 8.51
N SER A 103 17.90 -3.07 9.72
CA SER A 103 18.60 -4.35 9.90
C SER A 103 17.76 -5.52 9.40
N GLU A 104 16.47 -5.57 9.76
CA GLU A 104 15.52 -6.55 9.23
C GLU A 104 15.43 -6.46 7.70
N PHE A 105 15.39 -5.24 7.16
CA PHE A 105 15.37 -5.00 5.72
C PHE A 105 16.62 -5.53 5.01
N TYR A 106 17.83 -5.28 5.54
CA TYR A 106 19.07 -5.79 4.95
C TYR A 106 19.15 -7.32 4.99
N GLN A 107 18.69 -7.95 6.07
CA GLN A 107 18.63 -9.41 6.17
C GLN A 107 17.67 -10.00 5.12
N MET A 108 16.50 -9.37 4.95
CA MET A 108 15.54 -9.78 3.91
C MET A 108 16.13 -9.63 2.50
N LEU A 109 16.86 -8.55 2.24
CA LEU A 109 17.56 -8.33 0.96
C LEU A 109 18.63 -9.38 0.71
N GLU A 110 19.41 -9.76 1.71
CA GLU A 110 20.47 -10.77 1.57
C GLU A 110 19.88 -12.15 1.20
N VAL A 111 18.79 -12.55 1.85
CA VAL A 111 18.05 -13.78 1.52
C VAL A 111 17.55 -13.73 0.08
N ALA A 112 16.97 -12.61 -0.33
CA ALA A 112 16.44 -12.43 -1.68
C ALA A 112 17.56 -12.45 -2.75
N GLU A 113 18.71 -11.84 -2.47
CA GLU A 113 19.90 -11.83 -3.33
C GLU A 113 20.48 -13.24 -3.51
N SER A 114 20.61 -13.99 -2.42
CA SER A 114 21.04 -15.39 -2.45
C SER A 114 20.15 -16.23 -3.36
N HIS A 115 18.82 -16.10 -3.23
CA HIS A 115 17.86 -16.82 -4.07
C HIS A 115 18.01 -16.51 -5.56
N VAL A 116 18.27 -15.24 -5.93
CA VAL A 116 18.48 -14.86 -7.32
C VAL A 116 19.81 -15.38 -7.86
N ARG A 117 20.88 -15.29 -7.07
CA ARG A 117 22.21 -15.85 -7.44
C ARG A 117 22.16 -17.34 -7.71
N HIS A 118 21.46 -18.11 -6.89
CA HIS A 118 21.29 -19.54 -7.11
C HIS A 118 20.53 -19.85 -8.41
N ARG A 119 19.56 -19.02 -8.80
CA ARG A 119 18.84 -19.19 -10.07
C ARG A 119 19.68 -18.79 -11.29
N THR A 120 20.45 -17.71 -11.21
CA THR A 120 21.28 -17.24 -12.32
C THR A 120 22.52 -18.11 -12.54
N ASN A 121 23.15 -18.61 -11.47
CA ASN A 121 24.31 -19.51 -11.59
C ASN A 121 23.95 -20.90 -12.14
N SER A 122 22.66 -21.26 -12.18
CA SER A 122 22.17 -22.45 -12.88
C SER A 122 22.08 -22.26 -14.40
N VAL A 123 22.24 -21.04 -14.91
CA VAL A 123 22.28 -20.71 -16.34
C VAL A 123 23.67 -20.15 -16.62
N ASN A 124 24.55 -20.94 -17.27
CA ASN A 124 25.84 -20.45 -17.76
C ASN A 124 25.59 -19.35 -18.81
N VAL A 125 25.45 -18.10 -18.36
CA VAL A 125 25.46 -16.91 -19.22
C VAL A 125 26.82 -16.24 -19.05
N PRO A 126 27.77 -16.48 -19.98
CA PRO A 126 29.04 -15.79 -19.96
C PRO A 126 28.80 -14.34 -20.43
N GLY A 127 28.72 -13.40 -19.49
CA GLY A 127 28.62 -11.97 -19.81
C GLY A 127 28.05 -11.07 -18.71
N SER A 128 27.47 -11.62 -17.63
CA SER A 128 26.81 -10.83 -16.57
C SER A 128 27.76 -10.21 -15.53
N GLN A 129 29.09 -10.29 -15.71
CA GLN A 129 30.06 -9.80 -14.72
C GLN A 129 30.34 -8.30 -14.77
N ILE A 130 29.80 -7.53 -15.73
CA ILE A 130 30.24 -6.13 -15.96
C ILE A 130 29.14 -5.08 -15.70
N ILE A 131 27.87 -5.46 -15.56
CA ILE A 131 26.80 -4.46 -15.33
C ILE A 131 26.69 -4.16 -13.83
N SER A 132 27.55 -3.24 -13.39
CA SER A 132 27.51 -2.40 -12.18
C SER A 132 27.57 -3.12 -10.83
N ALA A 133 28.76 -3.08 -10.22
CA ALA A 133 29.05 -3.54 -8.87
C ALA A 133 28.25 -2.85 -7.74
N ASP A 134 27.42 -1.86 -8.05
CA ASP A 134 26.74 -1.00 -7.07
C ASP A 134 25.27 -1.37 -6.79
N VAL A 135 24.66 -2.31 -7.54
CA VAL A 135 23.24 -2.68 -7.38
C VAL A 135 23.04 -4.20 -7.28
N PRO A 136 22.47 -4.74 -6.18
CA PRO A 136 22.16 -6.17 -6.02
C PRO A 136 21.32 -6.78 -7.16
N LEU A 137 21.61 -8.04 -7.53
CA LEU A 137 20.93 -8.78 -8.62
C LEU A 137 19.42 -8.95 -8.37
N TYR A 138 19.01 -9.08 -7.12
CA TYR A 138 17.60 -9.11 -6.74
C TYR A 138 16.85 -7.86 -7.20
N ILE A 139 17.46 -6.68 -7.03
CA ILE A 139 16.88 -5.40 -7.43
C ILE A 139 16.79 -5.31 -8.96
N ILE A 140 17.86 -5.69 -9.67
CA ILE A 140 17.91 -5.75 -11.14
C ILE A 140 16.79 -6.66 -11.67
N SER A 141 16.61 -7.84 -11.06
CA SER A 141 15.57 -8.80 -11.44
C SER A 141 14.17 -8.26 -11.18
N LYS A 142 13.92 -7.64 -10.02
CA LYS A 142 12.61 -7.06 -9.66
C LYS A 142 12.22 -5.87 -10.52
N LEU A 143 13.18 -5.04 -10.92
CA LEU A 143 12.96 -3.87 -11.77
C LEU A 143 12.98 -4.20 -13.27
N GLY A 144 13.24 -5.46 -13.65
CA GLY A 144 13.27 -5.88 -15.06
C GLY A 144 14.45 -5.32 -15.86
N LEU A 145 15.52 -4.86 -15.19
CA LEU A 145 16.66 -4.19 -15.81
C LEU A 145 17.61 -5.14 -16.56
N SER A 146 17.41 -6.46 -16.45
CA SER A 146 18.26 -7.47 -17.10
C SER A 146 18.18 -7.51 -18.63
N LYS A 147 17.30 -6.72 -19.27
CA LYS A 147 17.01 -6.79 -20.72
C LYS A 147 17.40 -5.56 -21.55
N THR A 148 17.92 -4.49 -20.97
CA THR A 148 18.04 -3.20 -21.68
C THR A 148 19.41 -2.87 -22.29
N VAL A 149 20.35 -3.83 -22.39
CA VAL A 149 21.71 -3.54 -22.91
C VAL A 149 22.07 -4.34 -24.19
N LEU A 150 21.21 -5.22 -24.70
CA LEU A 150 21.54 -6.05 -25.88
C LEU A 150 20.95 -5.58 -27.22
N ASP A 151 20.21 -4.45 -27.28
CA ASP A 151 19.59 -3.97 -28.53
C ASP A 151 20.23 -2.70 -29.12
N GLY A 152 21.44 -2.34 -28.67
CA GLY A 152 22.13 -1.11 -29.05
C GLY A 152 23.42 -1.28 -29.85
N SER A 153 23.74 -2.47 -30.36
CA SER A 153 25.04 -2.74 -31.01
C SER A 153 24.93 -3.59 -32.29
N GLN A 154 23.93 -3.32 -33.12
CA GLN A 154 23.95 -3.67 -34.54
C GLN A 154 23.24 -2.56 -35.30
N LEU A 155 24.01 -1.63 -35.89
CA LEU A 155 23.70 -0.83 -37.09
C LEU A 155 24.80 0.24 -37.24
N ASP A 156 26.03 -0.19 -37.50
CA ASP A 156 27.00 0.65 -38.22
C ASP A 156 28.21 -0.18 -38.68
N SER A 157 28.01 -0.96 -39.75
CA SER A 157 29.09 -1.42 -40.64
C SER A 157 28.52 -2.10 -41.87
N LYS A 158 28.05 -1.29 -42.82
CA LYS A 158 28.10 -1.57 -44.26
C LYS A 158 27.66 -0.34 -45.03
N ASN A 159 28.62 0.39 -45.58
CA ASN A 159 28.59 0.98 -46.92
C ASN A 159 29.93 1.67 -47.16
N ASP A 160 30.88 0.90 -47.69
CA ASP A 160 31.75 1.29 -48.80
C ASP A 160 31.90 0.05 -49.71
#